data_AF-A0A963MM69-F1
#
_entry.id   AF-A0A963MM69-F1
#
_cell.length_a   1.000
_cell.length_b   1.000
_cell.length_c   1.000
_cell.angle_alpha   90.00
_cell.angle_beta   90.00
_cell.angle_gamma   90.00
#
_symmetry.space_group_name_H-M   'P 1'
#
loop_
_entity.id
_entity.type
_entity.pdbx_description
1 polymer ?
#
loop_
_entity_poly.entity_id
_entity_poly.type
_entity_poly.pdbx_seq_one_letter_code
_entity_poly.pdbx_strand_id
1 'polypeptide(L)' 'FRFVGPTVCYAFMQAVGMVNDHVADCFRHREIGELLAAGRL' A
#
# COMPACT_ATOMS: atom_id res chain seq x y z
N PHE A 1 13.21 11.21 14.05
CA PHE A 1 12.54 9.91 13.91
C PHE A 1 12.86 9.03 15.11
N ARG A 2 11.85 8.55 15.83
CA ARG A 2 11.96 7.60 16.95
C ARG A 2 10.80 6.60 16.81
N PHE A 3 10.95 5.37 17.30
CA PHE A 3 9.95 4.29 17.17
C PHE A 3 9.56 3.95 15.71
N VAL A 4 10.46 4.15 14.75
CA VAL A 4 10.28 3.83 13.33
C VAL A 4 10.98 2.51 12.98
N GLY A 5 10.62 1.45 13.69
CA GLY A 5 11.12 0.11 13.36
C GLY A 5 10.59 -0.39 12.01
N PRO A 6 11.18 -1.44 11.42
CA PRO A 6 10.79 -1.95 10.10
C PRO A 6 9.30 -2.25 9.96
N THR A 7 8.68 -2.85 10.99
CA THR A 7 7.24 -3.13 11.00
C THR A 7 6.39 -1.86 10.93
N VAL A 8 6.78 -0.80 11.66
CA VAL A 8 6.09 0.49 11.63
C VAL A 8 6.24 1.13 10.26
N CYS A 9 7.45 1.09 9.68
CA CYS A 9 7.68 1.60 8.34
C CYS A 9 6.86 0.84 7.28
N TYR A 10 6.77 -0.49 7.37
CA TYR A 10 5.99 -1.29 6.44
C TYR A 10 4.49 -1.01 6.54
N ALA A 11 3.95 -0.99 7.75
CA ALA A 11 2.55 -0.64 7.99
C ALA A 11 2.23 0.79 7.48
N PHE A 12 3.15 1.73 7.67
CA PHE A 12 3.03 3.07 7.11
C PHE A 12 3.00 3.04 5.58
N MET A 13 3.90 2.30 4.94
CA MET A 13 3.93 2.16 3.48
C MET A 13 2.63 1.57 2.91
N GLN A 14 2.04 0.58 3.59
CA GLN A 14 0.73 0.05 3.24
C GLN A 14 -0.37 1.11 3.40
N ALA A 15 -0.38 1.86 4.50
CA ALA A 15 -1.44 2.82 4.82
C ALA A 15 -1.46 4.03 3.89
N VAL A 16 -0.31 4.49 3.42
CA VAL A 16 -0.20 5.67 2.53
C VAL A 16 -0.13 5.32 1.04
N GLY A 17 -0.31 4.04 0.68
CA GLY A 17 -0.38 3.61 -0.71
C GLY A 17 0.97 3.44 -1.42
N MET A 18 2.08 3.43 -0.68
CA MET A 18 3.38 3.06 -1.25
C MET A 18 3.46 1.57 -1.60
N VAL A 19 2.66 0.73 -0.94
CA VAL A 19 2.54 -0.71 -1.21
C VAL A 19 1.06 -1.06 -1.32
N ASN A 20 0.68 -1.80 -2.38
CA ASN A 20 -0.66 -2.38 -2.50
C ASN A 20 -0.67 -3.81 -1.99
N ASP A 21 -0.88 -3.96 -0.68
CA ASP A 21 -1.02 -5.25 -0.01
C ASP A 21 -2.49 -5.60 0.27
N HIS A 22 -3.42 -5.07 -0.52
CA HIS A 22 -4.79 -5.56 -0.47
C HIS A 22 -4.79 -7.08 -0.78
N VAL A 23 -5.55 -7.85 0.00
CA VAL A 23 -5.76 -9.27 -0.28
C VAL A 23 -6.41 -9.46 -1.66
N ALA A 24 -6.11 -10.57 -2.34
CA ALA A 24 -6.48 -10.77 -3.74
C ALA A 24 -8.00 -10.75 -3.99
N ASP A 25 -8.81 -11.07 -2.98
CA ASP A 25 -10.28 -11.05 -3.01
C ASP A 25 -10.88 -9.69 -2.58
N CYS A 26 -10.06 -8.72 -2.21
CA CYS A 26 -10.54 -7.37 -1.93
C CYS A 26 -11.12 -6.73 -3.19
N PHE A 27 -12.33 -6.18 -3.08
CA PHE A 27 -13.02 -5.49 -4.19
C PHE A 27 -12.22 -4.32 -4.80
N ARG A 28 -11.22 -3.79 -4.07
CA ARG A 28 -10.32 -2.72 -4.51
C ARG A 28 -8.96 -3.20 -5.03
N HIS A 29 -8.57 -4.47 -4.82
CA HIS A 29 -7.22 -4.94 -5.13
C HIS A 29 -6.84 -4.66 -6.60
N ARG A 30 -7.75 -4.98 -7.52
CA ARG A 30 -7.58 -4.74 -8.96
C ARG A 30 -7.52 -3.25 -9.29
N GLU A 31 -8.49 -2.48 -8.83
CA GLU A 31 -8.60 -1.06 -9.12
C GLU A 31 -7.36 -0.29 -8.65
N ILE A 32 -6.90 -0.51 -7.41
CA ILE A 32 -5.70 0.13 -6.88
C ILE A 32 -4.45 -0.31 -7.66
N GLY A 33 -4.34 -1.59 -8.02
CA GLY A 33 -3.24 -2.08 -8.85
C GLY A 33 -3.18 -1.38 -10.22
N GLU A 34 -4.33 -1.17 -10.85
CA GLU A 34 -4.45 -0.46 -12.13
C GLU A 34 -4.12 1.05 -11.98
N LEU A 35 -4.52 1.68 -10.88
CA LEU A 35 -4.19 3.08 -10.60
C LEU A 35 -2.69 3.29 -10.34
N LEU A 36 -2.05 2.39 -9.58
CA LEU A 36 -0.61 2.41 -9.33
C LEU A 36 0.19 2.19 -10.61
N ALA A 37 -0.19 1.20 -11.42
CA ALA A 37 0.47 0.93 -12.71
C ALA A 37 0.39 2.13 -13.68
N ALA A 38 -0.65 2.94 -13.54
CA ALA A 38 -0.84 4.15 -14.33
C ALA A 38 -0.21 5.42 -13.72
N GLY A 39 0.42 5.33 -12.54
CA GLY A 39 1.01 6.48 -11.84
C GLY A 39 -0.01 7.54 -11.43
N ARG A 40 -1.25 7.11 -11.12
CA ARG A 40 -2.36 7.99 -10.74
C ARG A 40 -2.63 8.01 -9.23
N LEU A 41 -1.70 7.44 -8.46
CA LEU A 41 -1.63 7.40 -7.00
C LEU A 41 -0.21 7.75 -6.57
#